data_AF-A0A1Z9L755-F1
#
_entry.id   AF-A0A1Z9L755-F1
#
_cell.length_a   1.000
_cell.length_b   1.000
_cell.length_c   1.000
_cell.angle_alpha   90.00
_cell.angle_beta   90.00
_cell.angle_gamma   90.00
#
_symmetry.space_group_name_H-M   'P 1'
#
loop_
_entity.id
_entity.type
_entity.pdbx_description
1 polymer ?
#
loop_
_entity_poly.entity_id
_entity_poly.type
_entity_poly.pdbx_seq_one_letter_code
_entity_poly.pdbx_strand_id
1 'polypeptide(L)'
;MILKSLQVMMQLLFQFKCQKKSKMKSWKLKQKSMKNLLMKKKINLLKMKEVNRIKTFVGLGNFDSKYSNTKHNAGYWIVDELSKRFSEQFQTSRESYVYAINKKYNIVLIKPTTGMNLSGVAVKQVCNKWRISPSNIFVILDDIDLPLGSIRIKPEGGDGCHKGLESILNHMGTKKIPRIRFGIAASDQIRPSEKYVLKPFRKKDESSVSQMIYQTADAIQFLIDNGIQKTMNKFN
;
A
#
# COMPACT_ATOMS: atom_id res chain seq x y z
N MET A 1 -30.95 -78.71 -2.76
CA MET A 1 -30.16 -77.86 -3.71
C MET A 1 -30.67 -76.42 -3.82
N ILE A 2 -32.00 -76.19 -3.87
CA ILE A 2 -32.61 -74.87 -4.10
C ILE A 2 -32.41 -73.85 -2.95
N LEU A 3 -32.36 -74.30 -1.69
CA LEU A 3 -32.12 -73.43 -0.53
C LEU A 3 -30.69 -72.84 -0.50
N LYS A 4 -29.69 -73.60 -0.96
CA LYS A 4 -28.29 -73.13 -1.01
C LYS A 4 -28.09 -72.07 -2.10
N SER A 5 -28.79 -72.16 -3.24
CA SER A 5 -28.69 -71.16 -4.31
C SER A 5 -29.39 -69.83 -3.97
N LEU A 6 -30.53 -69.87 -3.27
CA LEU A 6 -31.22 -68.68 -2.76
C LEU A 6 -30.38 -67.90 -1.74
N GLN A 7 -29.65 -68.60 -0.87
CA GLN A 7 -28.80 -67.98 0.15
C GLN A 7 -27.57 -67.29 -0.46
N VAL A 8 -26.96 -67.88 -1.49
CA VAL A 8 -25.86 -67.25 -2.26
C VAL A 8 -26.37 -66.02 -3.01
N MET A 9 -27.56 -66.07 -3.61
CA MET A 9 -28.15 -64.92 -4.31
C MET A 9 -28.47 -63.76 -3.36
N MET A 10 -29.00 -64.03 -2.15
CA MET A 10 -29.21 -63.01 -1.13
C MET A 10 -27.90 -62.38 -0.64
N GLN A 11 -26.84 -63.17 -0.45
CA GLN A 11 -25.51 -62.64 -0.09
C GLN A 11 -24.93 -61.75 -1.19
N LEU A 12 -25.05 -62.13 -2.46
CA LEU A 12 -24.61 -61.31 -3.59
C LEU A 12 -25.40 -60.00 -3.69
N LEU A 13 -26.73 -60.04 -3.55
CA LEU A 13 -27.58 -58.84 -3.52
C LEU A 13 -27.25 -57.91 -2.34
N PHE A 14 -26.96 -58.48 -1.18
CA PHE A 14 -26.53 -57.72 0.00
C PHE A 14 -25.16 -57.06 -0.21
N GLN A 15 -24.17 -57.80 -0.75
CA GLN A 15 -22.87 -57.27 -1.13
C GLN A 15 -22.99 -56.15 -2.18
N PHE A 16 -23.85 -56.31 -3.18
CA PHE A 16 -24.10 -55.30 -4.21
C PHE A 16 -24.73 -54.02 -3.61
N LYS A 17 -25.71 -54.16 -2.71
CA LYS A 17 -26.32 -53.04 -1.97
C LYS A 17 -25.30 -52.32 -1.08
N CYS A 18 -24.42 -53.07 -0.41
CA CYS A 18 -23.33 -52.52 0.41
C CYS A 18 -22.29 -51.76 -0.43
N GLN A 19 -21.88 -52.29 -1.58
CA GLN A 19 -20.98 -51.59 -2.51
C GLN A 19 -21.59 -50.30 -3.05
N LYS A 20 -22.88 -50.29 -3.44
CA LYS A 20 -23.57 -49.06 -3.87
C LYS A 20 -23.64 -48.01 -2.74
N LYS A 21 -23.99 -48.40 -1.51
CA LYS A 21 -23.99 -47.49 -0.35
C LYS A 21 -22.61 -46.92 -0.05
N SER A 22 -21.56 -47.75 -0.13
CA SER A 22 -20.17 -47.33 0.08
C SER A 22 -19.70 -46.31 -0.99
N LYS A 23 -19.94 -46.60 -2.27
CA LYS A 23 -19.65 -45.67 -3.38
C LYS A 23 -20.38 -44.34 -3.22
N MET A 24 -21.65 -44.37 -2.81
CA MET A 24 -22.46 -43.17 -2.59
C MET A 24 -21.99 -42.33 -1.38
N LYS A 25 -21.55 -42.97 -0.28
CA LYS A 25 -20.89 -42.28 0.85
C LYS A 25 -19.57 -41.63 0.42
N SER A 26 -18.73 -42.35 -0.32
CA SER A 26 -17.47 -41.83 -0.89
C SER A 26 -17.71 -40.62 -1.81
N TRP A 27 -18.74 -40.67 -2.65
CA TRP A 27 -19.11 -39.57 -3.54
C TRP A 27 -19.58 -38.32 -2.77
N LYS A 28 -20.41 -38.49 -1.74
CA LYS A 28 -20.82 -37.39 -0.85
C LYS A 28 -19.64 -36.76 -0.09
N LEU A 29 -18.67 -37.57 0.34
CA LEU A 29 -17.43 -37.09 0.97
C LEU A 29 -16.57 -36.28 -0.01
N LYS A 30 -16.40 -36.75 -1.25
CA LYS A 30 -15.72 -36.01 -2.32
C LYS A 30 -16.41 -34.68 -2.62
N GLN A 31 -17.74 -34.64 -2.71
CA GLN A 31 -18.50 -33.40 -2.89
C GLN A 31 -18.32 -32.42 -1.73
N LYS A 32 -18.34 -32.89 -0.47
CA LYS A 32 -18.12 -32.06 0.72
C LYS A 32 -16.70 -31.48 0.73
N SER A 33 -15.69 -32.29 0.38
CA SER A 33 -14.30 -31.85 0.23
C SER A 33 -14.14 -30.78 -0.86
N MET A 34 -14.75 -31.00 -2.02
CA MET A 34 -14.73 -30.05 -3.15
C MET A 34 -15.40 -28.71 -2.78
N LYS A 35 -16.56 -28.75 -2.11
CA LYS A 35 -17.24 -27.55 -1.59
C LYS A 35 -16.37 -26.80 -0.59
N ASN A 36 -15.71 -27.48 0.33
CA ASN A 36 -14.77 -26.87 1.28
C ASN A 36 -13.58 -26.19 0.57
N LEU A 37 -13.03 -26.83 -0.47
CA LEU A 37 -11.94 -26.26 -1.27
C LEU A 37 -12.39 -25.01 -2.03
N LEU A 38 -13.57 -25.04 -2.65
CA LEU A 38 -14.17 -23.90 -3.34
C LEU A 38 -14.46 -22.75 -2.38
N MET A 39 -14.98 -23.04 -1.18
CA MET A 39 -15.20 -22.05 -0.12
C MET A 39 -13.88 -21.42 0.36
N LYS A 40 -12.84 -22.23 0.59
CA LYS A 40 -11.49 -21.72 0.93
C LYS A 40 -10.93 -20.83 -0.19
N LYS A 41 -11.08 -21.23 -1.46
CA LYS A 41 -10.68 -20.40 -2.61
C LYS A 41 -11.45 -19.08 -2.65
N LYS A 42 -12.77 -19.10 -2.42
CA LYS A 42 -13.61 -17.90 -2.39
C LYS A 42 -13.22 -16.95 -1.26
N ILE A 43 -12.94 -17.48 -0.06
CA ILE A 43 -12.46 -16.69 1.08
C ILE A 43 -11.09 -16.07 0.77
N ASN A 44 -10.16 -16.82 0.19
CA ASN A 44 -8.87 -16.28 -0.21
C ASN A 44 -9.01 -15.19 -1.28
N LEU A 45 -9.90 -15.39 -2.27
CA LEU A 45 -10.17 -14.39 -3.30
C LEU A 45 -10.75 -13.10 -2.70
N LEU A 46 -11.65 -13.21 -1.72
CA LEU A 46 -12.22 -12.07 -1.00
C LEU A 46 -11.15 -11.33 -0.19
N LYS A 47 -10.31 -12.06 0.56
CA LYS A 47 -9.18 -11.48 1.28
C LYS A 47 -8.19 -10.79 0.35
N MET A 48 -7.88 -11.38 -0.81
CA MET A 48 -7.02 -10.75 -1.81
C MET A 48 -7.66 -9.49 -2.42
N LYS A 49 -8.97 -9.49 -2.65
CA LYS A 49 -9.69 -8.28 -3.10
C LYS A 49 -9.66 -7.17 -2.06
N GLU A 50 -9.76 -7.51 -0.78
CA GLU A 50 -9.70 -6.56 0.34
C GLU A 50 -8.29 -5.99 0.52
N VAL A 51 -7.26 -6.83 0.43
CA VAL A 51 -5.84 -6.40 0.43
C VAL A 51 -5.53 -5.52 -0.79
N ASN A 52 -6.08 -5.84 -1.98
CA ASN A 52 -5.97 -4.99 -3.17
C ASN A 52 -6.72 -3.65 -3.05
N ARG A 53 -7.53 -3.45 -2.02
CA ARG A 53 -8.16 -2.15 -1.73
C ARG A 53 -7.36 -1.29 -0.78
N ILE A 54 -6.33 -1.82 -0.13
CA ILE A 54 -5.54 -1.05 0.83
C ILE A 54 -4.67 -0.07 0.05
N LYS A 55 -4.95 1.23 0.15
CA LYS A 55 -4.07 2.28 -0.39
C LYS A 55 -3.06 2.67 0.69
N THR A 56 -1.78 2.71 0.36
CA THR A 56 -0.73 3.07 1.31
C THR A 56 -0.02 4.32 0.88
N PHE A 57 0.05 5.30 1.77
CA PHE A 57 0.69 6.58 1.53
C PHE A 57 1.99 6.65 2.31
N VAL A 58 3.11 6.76 1.58
CA VAL A 58 4.45 6.78 2.15
C VAL A 58 5.00 8.19 2.05
N GLY A 59 5.09 8.89 3.18
CA GLY A 59 5.79 10.17 3.25
C GLY A 59 7.28 9.94 3.31
N LEU A 60 8.05 10.52 2.38
CA LEU A 60 9.50 10.47 2.44
C LEU A 60 10.05 11.54 3.38
N GLY A 61 11.18 11.22 4.01
CA GLY A 61 11.86 12.05 5.01
C GLY A 61 13.01 11.29 5.66
N ASN A 62 13.78 11.99 6.48
CA ASN A 62 14.78 11.41 7.35
C ASN A 62 14.27 11.41 8.80
N PHE A 63 14.39 10.27 9.48
CA PHE A 63 13.86 10.10 10.84
C PHE A 63 14.65 10.84 11.93
N ASP A 64 15.95 11.05 11.71
CA ASP A 64 16.84 11.72 12.66
C ASP A 64 16.39 13.18 12.89
N SER A 65 16.32 13.59 14.16
CA SER A 65 15.68 14.83 14.60
C SER A 65 16.33 16.08 14.01
N LYS A 66 17.62 16.00 13.66
CA LYS A 66 18.35 17.09 12.98
C LYS A 66 17.77 17.46 11.61
N TYR A 67 17.03 16.54 10.96
CA TYR A 67 16.40 16.79 9.67
C TYR A 67 14.93 17.20 9.76
N SER A 68 14.35 17.22 10.96
CA SER A 68 12.92 17.45 11.20
C SER A 68 12.36 18.70 10.52
N ASN A 69 13.18 19.75 10.41
CA ASN A 69 12.83 21.05 9.85
C ASN A 69 13.34 21.26 8.41
N THR A 70 13.82 20.23 7.72
CA THR A 70 14.37 20.33 6.36
C THR A 70 13.30 20.11 5.30
N LYS A 71 13.49 20.64 4.07
CA LYS A 71 12.52 20.47 2.97
C LYS A 71 12.29 18.99 2.64
N HIS A 72 13.32 18.16 2.72
CA HIS A 72 13.21 16.70 2.55
C HIS A 72 12.28 16.01 3.55
N ASN A 73 11.98 16.63 4.69
CA ASN A 73 11.04 16.10 5.68
C ASN A 73 9.59 16.55 5.45
N ALA A 74 9.30 17.38 4.44
CA ALA A 74 7.94 17.83 4.15
C ALA A 74 6.97 16.69 3.81
N GLY A 75 7.48 15.57 3.26
CA GLY A 75 6.68 14.35 3.09
C GLY A 75 6.15 13.81 4.42
N TYR A 76 6.91 13.90 5.52
CA TYR A 76 6.42 13.51 6.85
C TYR A 76 5.35 14.48 7.35
N TRP A 77 5.54 15.78 7.15
CA TRP A 77 4.56 16.79 7.58
C TRP A 77 3.21 16.61 6.90
N ILE A 78 3.19 16.25 5.61
CA ILE A 78 1.96 15.93 4.87
C ILE A 78 1.27 14.68 5.44
N VAL A 79 2.02 13.63 5.75
CA VAL A 79 1.44 12.42 6.33
C VAL A 79 0.98 12.66 7.78
N ASP A 80 1.66 13.50 8.54
CA ASP A 80 1.22 13.92 9.86
C ASP A 80 -0.09 14.71 9.80
N GLU A 81 -0.25 15.59 8.82
CA GLU A 81 -1.51 16.30 8.54
C GLU A 81 -2.65 15.33 8.18
N LEU A 82 -2.39 14.34 7.32
CA LEU A 82 -3.37 13.28 7.02
C LEU A 82 -3.77 12.50 8.27
N SER A 83 -2.80 12.12 9.10
CA SER A 83 -3.06 11.41 10.35
C SER A 83 -3.98 12.20 11.27
N LYS A 84 -3.77 13.52 11.39
CA LYS A 84 -4.66 14.42 12.14
C LYS A 84 -6.08 14.43 11.58
N ARG A 85 -6.23 14.61 10.26
CA ARG A 85 -7.54 14.63 9.58
C ARG A 85 -8.31 13.32 9.75
N PHE A 86 -7.59 12.20 9.78
CA PHE A 86 -8.17 10.88 10.00
C PHE A 86 -8.34 10.52 11.47
N SER A 87 -7.93 11.37 12.41
CA SER A 87 -7.91 11.10 13.84
C SER A 87 -7.15 9.82 14.20
N GLU A 88 -6.06 9.54 13.46
CA GLU A 88 -5.21 8.38 13.68
C GLU A 88 -3.90 8.78 14.37
N GLN A 89 -3.32 7.84 15.12
CA GLN A 89 -2.02 8.00 15.77
C GLN A 89 -1.00 7.04 15.18
N PHE A 90 0.23 7.51 15.03
CA PHE A 90 1.34 6.68 14.59
C PHE A 90 1.76 5.68 15.66
N GLN A 91 2.00 4.46 15.22
CA GLN A 91 2.49 3.34 16.01
C GLN A 91 3.87 2.92 15.51
N THR A 92 4.71 2.47 16.44
CA THR A 92 6.02 1.91 16.13
C THR A 92 5.89 0.52 15.51
N SER A 93 6.60 0.25 14.42
CA SER A 93 6.77 -1.10 13.88
C SER A 93 8.04 -1.74 14.44
N ARG A 94 8.12 -3.07 14.40
CA ARG A 94 9.39 -3.80 14.58
C ARG A 94 10.31 -3.71 13.36
N GLU A 95 9.74 -3.26 12.24
CA GLU A 95 10.42 -3.00 10.97
C GLU A 95 10.83 -1.52 10.88
N SER A 96 11.50 -1.14 9.80
CA SER A 96 12.09 0.19 9.62
C SER A 96 11.08 1.27 9.19
N TYR A 97 9.92 1.35 9.86
CA TYR A 97 8.92 2.40 9.65
C TYR A 97 7.99 2.57 10.86
N VAL A 98 7.35 3.74 10.96
CA VAL A 98 6.16 3.95 11.79
C VAL A 98 4.92 4.02 10.90
N TYR A 99 3.76 3.68 11.45
CA TYR A 99 2.54 3.58 10.67
C TYR A 99 1.29 4.03 11.42
N ALA A 100 0.28 4.49 10.69
CA ALA A 100 -1.06 4.75 11.20
C ALA A 100 -2.09 4.11 10.23
N ILE A 101 -3.17 3.54 10.75
CA ILE A 101 -4.15 2.78 9.94
C ILE A 101 -5.52 3.42 10.10
N ASN A 102 -6.10 3.87 9.00
CA ASN A 102 -7.50 4.25 8.98
C ASN A 102 -8.35 3.16 8.33
N LYS A 103 -9.14 2.47 9.16
CA LYS A 103 -9.99 1.35 8.72
C LYS A 103 -11.18 1.81 7.87
N LYS A 104 -11.69 3.02 8.10
CA LYS A 104 -12.84 3.58 7.38
C LYS A 104 -12.54 3.73 5.88
N TYR A 105 -11.37 4.28 5.55
CA TYR A 105 -10.93 4.45 4.16
C TYR A 105 -10.07 3.29 3.65
N ASN A 106 -9.78 2.30 4.50
CA ASN A 106 -8.88 1.19 4.22
C ASN A 106 -7.51 1.68 3.71
N ILE A 107 -6.91 2.61 4.46
CA ILE A 107 -5.63 3.21 4.12
C ILE A 107 -4.59 2.97 5.21
N VAL A 108 -3.33 2.99 4.81
CA VAL A 108 -2.20 2.97 5.73
C VAL A 108 -1.26 4.13 5.43
N LEU A 109 -0.92 4.87 6.47
CA LEU A 109 0.06 5.96 6.42
C LEU A 109 1.40 5.43 6.92
N ILE A 110 2.47 5.76 6.22
CA ILE A 110 3.83 5.28 6.50
C ILE A 110 4.80 6.44 6.53
N LYS A 111 5.66 6.43 7.56
CA LYS A 111 6.91 7.19 7.58
C LYS A 111 8.05 6.21 7.79
N PRO A 112 8.97 6.04 6.81
CA PRO A 112 10.18 5.24 7.02
C PRO A 112 10.95 5.67 8.27
N THR A 113 11.70 4.77 8.89
CA THR A 113 12.66 5.14 9.97
C THR A 113 14.11 4.97 9.53
N THR A 114 14.33 4.83 8.22
CA THR A 114 15.64 4.73 7.58
C THR A 114 16.16 6.08 7.14
N GLY A 115 17.42 6.14 6.69
CA GLY A 115 17.90 7.26 5.88
C GLY A 115 17.20 7.32 4.53
N MET A 116 17.15 8.52 3.92
CA MET A 116 16.48 8.76 2.64
C MET A 116 16.84 7.75 1.56
N ASN A 117 18.13 7.48 1.37
CA ASN A 117 18.67 6.51 0.39
C ASN A 117 18.31 5.04 0.66
N LEU A 118 17.76 4.72 1.83
CA LEU A 118 17.33 3.38 2.23
C LEU A 118 15.81 3.26 2.38
N SER A 119 15.05 4.26 1.94
CA SER A 119 13.58 4.26 1.99
C SER A 119 12.95 3.03 1.31
N GLY A 120 13.60 2.47 0.29
CA GLY A 120 13.14 1.26 -0.38
C GLY A 120 13.10 0.01 0.50
N VAL A 121 13.98 -0.09 1.51
CA VAL A 121 13.97 -1.19 2.48
C VAL A 121 12.68 -1.16 3.28
N ALA A 122 12.33 0.01 3.82
CA ALA A 122 11.12 0.21 4.60
C ALA A 122 9.85 -0.07 3.79
N VAL A 123 9.78 0.45 2.55
CA VAL A 123 8.63 0.24 1.67
C VAL A 123 8.47 -1.24 1.28
N LYS A 124 9.58 -1.96 1.08
CA LYS A 124 9.53 -3.41 0.80
C LYS A 124 9.04 -4.21 2.01
N GLN A 125 9.47 -3.86 3.22
CA GLN A 125 8.94 -4.46 4.47
C GLN A 125 7.44 -4.21 4.62
N VAL A 126 6.96 -3.00 4.31
CA VAL A 126 5.52 -2.65 4.28
C VAL A 126 4.75 -3.55 3.31
N CYS A 127 5.22 -3.65 2.06
CA CYS A 127 4.58 -4.47 1.03
C CYS A 127 4.50 -5.95 1.45
N ASN A 128 5.58 -6.48 2.02
CA ASN A 128 5.63 -7.87 2.47
C ASN A 128 4.69 -8.14 3.66
N LYS A 129 4.68 -7.26 4.65
CA LYS A 129 3.88 -7.42 5.87
C LYS A 129 2.38 -7.37 5.58
N TRP A 130 1.94 -6.40 4.78
CA TRP A 130 0.52 -6.18 4.49
C TRP A 130 0.06 -6.73 3.14
N ARG A 131 0.97 -7.38 2.39
CA ARG A 131 0.71 -7.99 1.07
C ARG A 131 0.18 -6.99 0.04
N ILE A 132 0.66 -5.76 0.11
CA ILE A 132 0.21 -4.66 -0.77
C ILE A 132 0.97 -4.70 -2.09
N SER A 133 0.25 -4.52 -3.20
CA SER A 133 0.84 -4.38 -4.53
C SER A 133 1.55 -3.02 -4.69
N PRO A 134 2.67 -2.93 -5.43
CA PRO A 134 3.33 -1.65 -5.73
C PRO A 134 2.39 -0.58 -6.31
N SER A 135 1.37 -1.00 -7.07
CA SER A 135 0.36 -0.10 -7.65
C SER A 135 -0.54 0.61 -6.62
N ASN A 136 -0.56 0.12 -5.38
CA ASN A 136 -1.30 0.70 -4.25
C ASN A 136 -0.38 1.46 -3.28
N ILE A 137 0.91 1.60 -3.60
CA ILE A 137 1.87 2.42 -2.84
C ILE A 137 1.95 3.80 -3.50
N PHE A 138 1.52 4.83 -2.78
CA PHE A 138 1.58 6.22 -3.20
C PHE A 138 2.73 6.90 -2.44
N VAL A 139 3.81 7.21 -3.15
CA VAL A 139 4.98 7.86 -2.56
C VAL A 139 4.79 9.38 -2.59
N ILE A 140 4.90 10.04 -1.44
CA ILE A 140 4.77 11.49 -1.26
C ILE A 140 6.18 12.04 -1.06
N LEU A 141 6.64 12.87 -2.00
CA LEU A 141 8.03 13.33 -2.05
C LEU A 141 8.14 14.78 -2.50
N ASP A 142 9.21 15.44 -2.05
CA ASP A 142 9.56 16.77 -2.51
C ASP A 142 10.12 16.74 -3.94
N ASP A 143 9.92 17.86 -4.62
CA ASP A 143 10.38 18.05 -5.98
C ASP A 143 10.95 19.45 -6.17
N ILE A 144 12.23 19.48 -6.49
CA ILE A 144 13.02 20.68 -6.62
C ILE A 144 12.77 21.43 -7.93
N ASP A 145 12.23 20.73 -8.93
CA ASP A 145 11.90 21.32 -10.23
C ASP A 145 10.51 21.97 -10.25
N LEU A 146 9.71 21.77 -9.18
CA LEU A 146 8.37 22.32 -9.06
C LEU A 146 8.36 23.56 -8.14
N PRO A 147 7.72 24.66 -8.56
CA PRO A 147 7.51 25.84 -7.71
C PRO A 147 6.80 25.47 -6.40
N LEU A 148 7.17 26.15 -5.31
CA LEU A 148 6.56 25.96 -3.99
C LEU A 148 5.03 26.04 -4.08
N GLY A 149 4.35 25.01 -3.56
CA GLY A 149 2.88 24.89 -3.61
C GLY A 149 2.33 24.15 -4.83
N SER A 150 3.13 23.89 -5.86
CA SER A 150 2.70 23.10 -7.00
C SER A 150 2.59 21.62 -6.62
N ILE A 151 1.59 20.92 -7.16
CA ILE A 151 1.41 19.48 -6.97
C ILE A 151 1.48 18.81 -8.33
N ARG A 152 2.15 17.65 -8.41
CA ARG A 152 2.15 16.82 -9.61
C ARG A 152 2.05 15.35 -9.25
N ILE A 153 0.98 14.72 -9.69
CA ILE A 153 0.69 13.31 -9.48
C ILE A 153 1.02 12.54 -10.75
N LYS A 154 1.80 11.46 -10.61
CA LYS A 154 2.14 10.54 -11.70
C LYS A 154 1.90 9.09 -11.29
N PRO A 155 1.28 8.26 -12.15
CA PRO A 155 1.07 6.84 -11.85
C PRO A 155 2.37 6.02 -11.93
N GLU A 156 3.31 6.46 -12.77
CA GLU A 156 4.60 5.80 -12.98
C GLU A 156 5.66 6.81 -13.48
N GLY A 157 6.92 6.38 -13.60
CA GLY A 157 8.04 7.21 -14.08
C GLY A 157 9.40 6.87 -13.47
N GLY A 158 10.43 7.65 -13.84
CA GLY A 158 11.75 7.59 -13.23
C GLY A 158 11.80 8.17 -11.81
N ASP A 159 12.99 8.14 -11.21
CA ASP A 159 13.25 8.66 -9.86
C ASP A 159 13.39 10.19 -9.80
N GLY A 160 13.65 10.85 -10.93
CA GLY A 160 13.90 12.29 -10.98
C GLY A 160 15.10 12.69 -10.11
N CYS A 161 16.10 11.82 -10.02
CA CYS A 161 17.28 11.99 -9.16
C CYS A 161 16.97 12.10 -7.65
N HIS A 162 15.74 11.80 -7.21
CA HIS A 162 15.36 11.81 -5.79
C HIS A 162 15.79 10.49 -5.12
N LYS A 163 16.78 10.55 -4.21
CA LYS A 163 17.40 9.37 -3.58
C LYS A 163 16.43 8.41 -2.89
N GLY A 164 15.37 8.93 -2.26
CA GLY A 164 14.35 8.08 -1.65
C GLY A 164 13.50 7.34 -2.67
N LEU A 165 13.19 7.97 -3.81
CA LEU A 165 12.39 7.35 -4.87
C LEU A 165 13.26 6.35 -5.63
N GLU A 166 14.50 6.71 -5.97
CA GLU A 166 15.52 5.81 -6.54
C GLU A 166 15.61 4.52 -5.71
N SER A 167 15.78 4.64 -4.39
CA SER A 167 15.82 3.51 -3.47
C SER A 167 14.57 2.62 -3.57
N ILE A 168 13.38 3.23 -3.57
CA ILE A 168 12.10 2.51 -3.67
C ILE A 168 11.98 1.78 -5.00
N LEU A 169 12.23 2.44 -6.13
CA LEU A 169 12.11 1.82 -7.45
C LEU A 169 13.06 0.62 -7.58
N ASN A 170 14.29 0.75 -7.07
CA ASN A 170 15.29 -0.32 -7.09
C ASN A 170 14.87 -1.53 -6.23
N HIS A 171 14.43 -1.30 -4.99
CA HIS A 171 14.03 -2.38 -4.08
C HIS A 171 12.75 -3.11 -4.52
N MET A 172 11.85 -2.37 -5.17
CA MET A 172 10.58 -2.89 -5.68
C MET A 172 10.72 -3.52 -7.09
N GLY A 173 11.81 -3.24 -7.81
CA GLY A 173 12.05 -3.78 -9.15
C GLY A 173 11.06 -3.29 -10.21
N THR A 174 10.40 -2.15 -9.99
CA THR A 174 9.39 -1.62 -10.91
C THR A 174 9.29 -0.11 -10.85
N LYS A 175 9.00 0.51 -12.00
CA LYS A 175 8.69 1.94 -12.12
C LYS A 175 7.20 2.24 -11.94
N LYS A 176 6.35 1.21 -11.83
CA LYS A 176 4.88 1.31 -11.71
C LYS A 176 4.41 1.61 -10.28
N ILE A 177 4.94 2.69 -9.71
CA ILE A 177 4.65 3.13 -8.34
C ILE A 177 4.07 4.54 -8.41
N PRO A 178 2.80 4.76 -8.06
CA PRO A 178 2.23 6.09 -8.00
C PRO A 178 3.02 7.03 -7.08
N ARG A 179 3.15 8.29 -7.50
CA ARG A 179 3.88 9.31 -6.76
C ARG A 179 3.17 10.66 -6.79
N ILE A 180 3.19 11.33 -5.65
CA ILE A 180 2.60 12.63 -5.39
C ILE A 180 3.77 13.56 -5.08
N ARG A 181 4.14 14.36 -6.07
CA ARG A 181 5.26 15.30 -6.00
C ARG A 181 4.70 16.65 -5.55
N PHE A 182 5.31 17.25 -4.55
CA PHE A 182 5.00 18.62 -4.15
C PHE A 182 6.23 19.50 -4.35
N GLY A 183 6.00 20.70 -4.87
CA GLY A 183 7.07 21.62 -5.20
C GLY A 183 7.66 22.28 -3.97
N ILE A 184 8.99 22.38 -3.98
CA ILE A 184 9.77 23.03 -2.91
C ILE A 184 10.66 24.17 -3.45
N ALA A 185 10.60 24.48 -4.74
CA ALA A 185 11.34 25.59 -5.33
C ALA A 185 10.75 26.93 -4.87
N ALA A 186 11.40 27.56 -3.91
CA ALA A 186 11.13 28.94 -3.52
C ALA A 186 11.95 29.89 -4.42
N SER A 187 11.90 31.20 -4.13
CA SER A 187 12.66 32.26 -4.81
C SER A 187 14.20 32.19 -4.66
N ASP A 188 14.73 31.05 -4.25
CA ASP A 188 16.08 30.90 -3.70
C ASP A 188 17.05 30.32 -4.73
N GLN A 189 18.35 30.37 -4.44
CA GLN A 189 19.32 29.59 -5.22
C GLN A 189 19.14 28.10 -4.89
N ILE A 190 18.63 27.36 -5.87
CA ILE A 190 18.18 25.98 -5.73
C ILE A 190 19.35 24.97 -5.86
N ARG A 191 20.51 25.42 -6.34
CA ARG A 191 21.69 24.57 -6.57
C ARG A 191 22.83 24.86 -5.58
N PRO A 192 23.59 23.84 -5.13
CA PRO A 192 23.42 22.41 -5.43
C PRO A 192 22.19 21.80 -4.73
N SER A 193 21.49 20.91 -5.44
CA SER A 193 20.17 20.41 -5.05
C SER A 193 20.18 19.66 -3.71
N GLU A 194 21.23 18.89 -3.46
CA GLU A 194 21.46 18.06 -2.28
C GLU A 194 21.59 18.91 -1.01
N LYS A 195 22.15 20.12 -1.14
CA LYS A 195 22.24 21.07 -0.03
C LYS A 195 20.93 21.84 0.15
N TYR A 196 20.21 22.13 -0.92
CA TYR A 196 18.98 22.93 -0.86
C TYR A 196 17.85 22.19 -0.10
N VAL A 197 17.68 20.90 -0.40
CA VAL A 197 16.66 20.03 0.19
C VAL A 197 16.90 19.75 1.68
N LEU A 198 18.16 19.80 2.14
CA LEU A 198 18.56 19.64 3.53
C LEU A 198 18.54 20.94 4.35
N LYS A 199 18.14 22.07 3.75
CA LYS A 199 17.93 23.34 4.47
C LYS A 199 16.46 23.51 4.87
N PRO A 200 16.15 24.25 5.94
CA PRO A 200 14.78 24.65 6.23
C PRO A 200 14.20 25.57 5.16
N PHE A 201 12.88 25.68 5.14
CA PHE A 201 12.20 26.78 4.43
C PHE A 201 12.51 28.11 5.11
N ARG A 202 12.45 29.22 4.36
CA ARG A 202 12.62 30.56 4.95
C ARG A 202 11.35 30.93 5.70
N LYS A 203 11.48 31.73 6.75
CA LYS A 203 10.33 32.22 7.54
C LYS A 203 9.27 32.90 6.68
N LYS A 204 9.69 33.67 5.67
CA LYS A 204 8.78 34.35 4.73
C LYS A 204 7.89 33.40 3.91
N ASP A 205 8.31 32.14 3.75
CA ASP A 205 7.62 31.14 2.94
C ASP A 205 6.75 30.21 3.81
N GLU A 206 6.72 30.38 5.14
CA GLU A 206 5.99 29.50 6.07
C GLU A 206 4.50 29.35 5.71
N SER A 207 3.83 30.46 5.36
CA SER A 207 2.43 30.42 4.93
C SER A 207 2.22 29.57 3.67
N SER A 208 3.09 29.76 2.66
CA SER A 208 3.06 28.97 1.43
C SER A 208 3.37 27.48 1.68
N VAL A 209 4.25 27.18 2.64
CA VAL A 209 4.55 25.80 3.05
C VAL A 209 3.35 25.15 3.73
N SER A 210 2.69 25.84 4.66
CA SER A 210 1.46 25.34 5.29
C SER A 210 0.36 25.10 4.26
N GLN A 211 0.17 26.03 3.32
CA GLN A 211 -0.80 25.88 2.24
C GLN A 211 -0.46 24.66 1.35
N MET A 212 0.80 24.47 0.98
CA MET A 212 1.28 23.33 0.19
C MET A 212 1.01 21.99 0.89
N ILE A 213 1.22 21.93 2.21
CA ILE A 213 0.89 20.74 3.03
C ILE A 213 -0.61 20.46 2.96
N TYR A 214 -1.46 21.46 3.20
CA TYR A 214 -2.91 21.29 3.19
C TYR A 214 -3.46 20.91 1.82
N GLN A 215 -2.99 21.57 0.75
CA GLN A 215 -3.39 21.26 -0.62
C GLN A 215 -2.96 19.85 -1.03
N THR A 216 -1.78 19.39 -0.61
CA THR A 216 -1.34 18.02 -0.88
C THR A 216 -2.18 17.00 -0.12
N ALA A 217 -2.54 17.28 1.13
CA ALA A 217 -3.46 16.46 1.89
C ALA A 217 -4.87 16.43 1.27
N ASP A 218 -5.37 17.56 0.73
CA ASP A 218 -6.63 17.62 -0.02
C ASP A 218 -6.58 16.78 -1.30
N ALA A 219 -5.46 16.81 -2.03
CA ALA A 219 -5.25 15.99 -3.21
C ALA A 219 -5.29 14.49 -2.87
N ILE A 220 -4.69 14.09 -1.74
CA ILE A 220 -4.70 12.71 -1.26
C ILE A 220 -6.10 12.28 -0.85
N GLN A 221 -6.85 13.13 -0.13
CA GLN A 221 -8.24 12.86 0.20
C GLN A 221 -9.09 12.67 -1.06
N PHE A 222 -8.96 13.58 -2.03
CA PHE A 222 -9.66 13.46 -3.30
C PHE A 222 -9.28 12.19 -4.06
N LEU A 223 -8.02 11.76 -4.00
CA LEU A 223 -7.54 10.50 -4.58
C LEU A 223 -8.16 9.27 -3.94
N ILE A 224 -8.32 9.27 -2.62
CA ILE A 224 -8.95 8.17 -1.89
C ILE A 224 -10.38 7.95 -2.42
N ASP A 225 -11.12 9.04 -2.63
CA ASP A 225 -12.54 9.03 -2.99
C ASP A 225 -12.80 8.89 -4.50
N ASN A 226 -11.95 9.49 -5.34
CA ASN A 226 -12.20 9.65 -6.79
C ASN A 226 -11.23 8.88 -7.68
N GLY A 227 -10.14 8.35 -7.11
CA GLY A 227 -9.09 7.65 -7.84
C GLY A 227 -8.08 8.57 -8.54
N ILE A 228 -6.98 7.97 -8.98
CA ILE A 228 -5.80 8.71 -9.46
C ILE A 228 -6.08 9.57 -10.70
N GLN A 229 -6.84 9.07 -11.68
CA GLN A 229 -7.07 9.79 -12.94
C GLN A 229 -7.82 11.11 -12.73
N LYS A 230 -8.90 11.10 -11.95
CA LYS A 230 -9.66 12.32 -11.63
C LYS A 230 -8.82 13.29 -10.80
N THR A 231 -8.00 12.76 -9.89
CA THR A 231 -7.11 13.58 -9.06
C THR A 231 -6.05 14.28 -9.90
N MET A 232 -5.42 13.55 -10.83
CA MET A 232 -4.47 14.12 -11.78
C MET A 232 -5.11 15.26 -12.57
N ASN A 233 -6.31 15.08 -13.11
CA ASN A 233 -6.98 16.13 -13.88
C ASN A 233 -7.30 17.40 -13.04
N LYS A 234 -7.43 17.27 -11.72
CA LYS A 234 -7.80 18.37 -10.82
C LYS A 234 -6.58 19.11 -10.23
N PHE A 235 -5.49 18.40 -9.97
CA PHE A 235 -4.36 18.91 -9.18
C PHE A 235 -3.04 19.04 -9.95
N ASN A 236 -2.94 18.50 -11.17
CA ASN A 236 -1.71 18.53 -11.97
C ASN A 236 -1.51 19.81 -12.77
#